data_AF-A0A511B799-F1
#
_entry.id   AF-A0A511B799-F1
#
_cell.length_a   1.000
_cell.length_b   1.000
_cell.length_c   1.000
_cell.angle_alpha   90.00
_cell.angle_beta   90.00
_cell.angle_gamma   90.00
#
_symmetry.space_group_name_H-M   'P 1'
#
loop_
_entity.id
_entity.type
_entity.pdbx_description
1 polymer ?
#
loop_
_entity_poly.entity_id
_entity_poly.type
_entity_poly.pdbx_seq_one_letter_code
_entity_poly.pdbx_strand_id
1 'polypeptide(L)'
;MFDSVQDVSSTGSYGMSDAVVRPTAERYGHSDIREVSNTFRVVNAVQSMYDAGDIGDDELSAADRWYREYVFASLGVIENSRSDGRVRERGDIHTWMMGRGECSARITRIRDMLGLCVHVRLEMLLAREMSFSAMARHLYPALSEGRARMKVSAQCALVLEQLAHVYEVLSQDKTRKKIR
;
A
#
# COMPACT_ATOMS: atom_id res chain seq x y z
N MET A 1 13.47 -55.27 -8.88
CA MET A 1 12.16 -55.82 -9.28
C MET A 1 11.49 -54.72 -10.09
N PHE A 2 11.53 -54.86 -11.40
CA PHE A 2 10.99 -53.92 -12.39
C PHE A 2 9.49 -54.18 -12.55
N ASP A 3 8.68 -53.13 -12.55
CA ASP A 3 7.47 -52.91 -13.37
C ASP A 3 6.82 -51.59 -12.89
N SER A 4 6.20 -50.73 -13.69
CA SER A 4 5.81 -50.84 -15.09
C SER A 4 5.73 -49.42 -15.69
N VAL A 5 6.23 -49.29 -16.93
CA VAL A 5 6.04 -48.11 -17.78
C VAL A 5 4.67 -48.25 -18.43
N GLN A 6 3.79 -47.25 -18.29
CA GLN A 6 2.59 -47.14 -19.13
C GLN A 6 2.50 -45.77 -19.81
N ASP A 7 2.72 -45.86 -21.11
CA ASP A 7 2.25 -45.10 -22.27
C ASP A 7 1.88 -43.62 -22.16
N VAL A 8 2.71 -42.86 -22.89
CA VAL A 8 2.40 -41.59 -23.55
C VAL A 8 1.19 -41.78 -24.47
N SER A 9 0.05 -41.21 -24.08
CA SER A 9 -1.05 -40.91 -25.01
C SER A 9 -1.05 -39.42 -25.31
N SER A 10 -0.31 -39.06 -26.35
CA SER A 10 -0.40 -37.78 -27.04
C SER A 10 -1.67 -37.75 -27.89
N THR A 11 -2.73 -37.15 -27.35
CA THR A 11 -3.87 -36.65 -28.14
C THR A 11 -4.04 -35.16 -27.87
N GLY A 12 -3.81 -34.38 -28.93
CA GLY A 12 -3.91 -32.94 -28.91
C GLY A 12 -5.34 -32.48 -28.58
N SER A 13 -5.41 -31.60 -27.59
CA SER A 13 -6.45 -30.59 -27.47
C SER A 13 -5.76 -29.31 -27.01
N TYR A 14 -5.52 -28.39 -27.94
CA TYR A 14 -5.10 -27.02 -27.65
C TYR A 14 -6.24 -26.30 -26.93
N GLY A 15 -6.36 -26.56 -25.65
CA GLY A 15 -6.97 -25.65 -24.68
C GLY A 15 -5.92 -25.48 -23.60
N MET A 16 -5.08 -24.44 -23.70
CA MET A 16 -4.29 -24.01 -22.56
C MET A 16 -5.30 -23.64 -21.48
N SER A 17 -5.56 -24.57 -20.56
CA SER A 17 -6.05 -24.20 -19.25
C SER A 17 -5.04 -23.19 -18.74
N ASP A 18 -5.53 -22.00 -18.42
CA ASP A 18 -4.76 -20.95 -17.77
C ASP A 18 -4.28 -21.55 -16.43
N ALA A 19 -3.10 -22.17 -16.46
CA ALA A 19 -2.56 -22.89 -15.33
C ALA A 19 -2.26 -21.83 -14.27
N VAL A 20 -3.20 -21.67 -13.34
CA VAL A 20 -3.14 -20.67 -12.28
C VAL A 20 -1.80 -20.82 -11.57
N VAL A 21 -0.88 -19.88 -11.82
CA VAL A 21 0.46 -19.90 -11.24
C VAL A 21 0.31 -19.63 -9.75
N ARG A 22 0.47 -20.70 -8.95
CA ARG A 22 0.37 -20.64 -7.50
C ARG A 22 1.69 -20.17 -6.89
N PRO A 23 1.67 -19.39 -5.80
CA PRO A 23 2.87 -19.07 -5.04
C PRO A 23 3.58 -20.33 -4.58
N THR A 24 4.91 -20.29 -4.54
CA THR A 24 5.73 -21.40 -4.03
C THR A 24 5.48 -21.62 -2.54
N ALA A 25 5.73 -22.85 -2.06
CA ALA A 25 5.62 -23.17 -0.63
C ALA A 25 6.51 -22.26 0.24
N GLU A 26 7.69 -21.91 -0.25
CA GLU A 26 8.58 -20.91 0.37
C GLU A 26 7.89 -19.55 0.53
N ARG A 27 7.19 -19.06 -0.50
CA ARG A 27 6.47 -17.77 -0.46
C ARG A 27 5.37 -17.74 0.58
N TYR A 28 4.64 -18.83 0.78
CA TYR A 28 3.65 -18.94 1.86
C TYR A 28 4.29 -18.95 3.26
N GLY A 29 5.55 -19.37 3.39
CA GLY A 29 6.29 -19.32 4.65
C GLY A 29 6.79 -17.92 5.02
N HIS A 30 6.97 -17.04 4.04
CA HIS A 30 7.53 -15.68 4.23
C HIS A 30 6.49 -14.56 4.20
N SER A 31 5.30 -14.80 3.66
CA SER A 31 4.31 -13.77 3.46
C SER A 31 2.91 -14.34 3.57
N ASP A 32 2.01 -13.57 4.17
CA ASP A 32 0.59 -13.87 4.12
C ASP A 32 0.09 -13.56 2.70
N ILE A 33 -0.40 -14.58 2.01
CA ILE A 33 -0.86 -14.47 0.63
C ILE A 33 -2.35 -14.74 0.56
N ARG A 34 -3.09 -13.78 0.01
CA ARG A 34 -4.53 -13.87 -0.21
C ARG A 34 -4.83 -14.05 -1.70
N GLU A 35 -5.77 -14.92 -2.01
CA GLU A 35 -6.31 -15.03 -3.37
C GLU A 35 -7.44 -14.00 -3.56
N VAL A 36 -7.29 -13.15 -4.58
CA VAL A 36 -8.28 -12.14 -4.96
C VAL A 36 -8.55 -12.27 -6.46
N SER A 37 -9.76 -12.68 -6.83
CA SER A 37 -10.17 -12.82 -8.24
C SER A 37 -9.19 -13.67 -9.07
N ASN A 38 -8.85 -14.87 -8.58
CA ASN A 38 -7.90 -15.80 -9.24
C ASN A 38 -6.46 -15.27 -9.36
N THR A 39 -6.09 -14.23 -8.57
CA THR A 39 -4.73 -13.69 -8.47
C THR A 39 -4.26 -13.72 -7.01
N PHE A 40 -3.07 -14.26 -6.76
CA PHE A 40 -2.46 -14.27 -5.44
C PHE A 40 -1.75 -12.95 -5.14
N ARG A 41 -2.11 -12.30 -4.03
CA ARG A 41 -1.55 -11.02 -3.58
C ARG A 41 -0.98 -11.15 -2.18
N VAL A 42 0.17 -10.52 -1.94
CA VAL A 42 0.74 -10.40 -0.60
C VAL A 42 -0.12 -9.43 0.21
N VAL A 43 -0.50 -9.82 1.42
CA VAL A 43 -1.18 -8.95 2.38
C VAL A 43 -0.16 -7.94 2.88
N ASN A 44 -0.38 -6.66 2.60
CA ASN A 44 0.49 -5.60 3.10
C ASN A 44 0.17 -5.26 4.57
N ALA A 45 1.10 -4.60 5.25
CA ALA A 45 0.99 -4.32 6.68
C ALA A 45 -0.24 -3.48 7.06
N VAL A 46 -0.70 -2.61 6.15
CA VAL A 46 -1.91 -1.79 6.35
C VAL A 46 -3.16 -2.67 6.34
N GLN A 47 -3.28 -3.58 5.37
CA GLN A 47 -4.39 -4.53 5.32
C GLN A 47 -4.41 -5.43 6.56
N SER A 48 -3.24 -5.88 7.04
CA SER A 48 -3.15 -6.64 8.30
C SER A 48 -3.68 -5.86 9.51
N MET A 49 -3.41 -4.55 9.60
CA MET A 49 -3.96 -3.71 10.68
C MET A 49 -5.48 -3.55 10.55
N TYR A 50 -5.97 -3.35 9.34
CA TYR A 50 -7.41 -3.23 9.08
C TYR A 50 -8.15 -4.52 9.45
N ASP A 51 -7.64 -5.68 9.02
CA ASP A 51 -8.21 -6.99 9.32
C ASP A 51 -8.18 -7.31 10.82
N ALA A 52 -7.20 -6.78 11.56
CA ALA A 52 -7.10 -6.89 13.02
C ALA A 52 -8.01 -5.92 13.78
N GLY A 53 -8.60 -4.92 13.11
CA GLY A 53 -9.38 -3.85 13.73
C GLY A 53 -8.54 -2.78 14.42
N ASP A 54 -7.23 -2.73 14.16
CA ASP A 54 -6.33 -1.69 14.69
C ASP A 54 -6.56 -0.32 14.01
N ILE A 55 -7.13 -0.33 12.80
CA ILE A 55 -7.49 0.87 12.01
C ILE A 55 -8.83 0.66 11.31
N GLY A 56 -9.53 1.75 10.96
CA GLY A 56 -10.82 1.73 10.27
C GLY A 56 -10.74 2.21 8.81
N ASP A 57 -11.92 2.49 8.25
CA ASP A 57 -12.07 2.90 6.84
C ASP A 57 -11.45 4.28 6.57
N ASP A 58 -11.50 5.19 7.54
CA ASP A 58 -10.96 6.55 7.41
C ASP A 58 -9.43 6.53 7.35
N GLU A 59 -8.78 5.74 8.20
CA GLU A 59 -7.34 5.51 8.17
C GLU A 59 -6.89 4.84 6.87
N LEU A 60 -7.64 3.84 6.40
CA LEU A 60 -7.35 3.13 5.16
C LEU A 60 -7.47 4.06 3.93
N SER A 61 -8.51 4.89 3.90
CA SER A 61 -8.73 5.92 2.88
C SER A 61 -7.64 6.98 2.89
N ALA A 62 -7.25 7.45 4.09
CA ALA A 62 -6.17 8.40 4.27
C ALA A 62 -4.81 7.83 3.81
N ALA A 63 -4.54 6.56 4.10
CA ALA A 63 -3.34 5.86 3.67
C ALA A 63 -3.24 5.75 2.14
N ASP A 64 -4.30 5.28 1.46
CA ASP A 64 -4.36 5.18 0.00
C ASP A 64 -4.17 6.56 -0.66
N ARG A 65 -4.85 7.58 -0.12
CA ARG A 65 -4.71 8.95 -0.60
C ARG A 65 -3.29 9.47 -0.45
N TRP A 66 -2.69 9.31 0.72
CA TRP A 66 -1.33 9.77 0.98
C TRP A 66 -0.32 9.09 0.06
N TYR A 67 -0.44 7.77 -0.11
CA TYR A 67 0.43 7.00 -1.00
C TYR A 67 0.35 7.50 -2.45
N ARG A 68 -0.85 7.67 -2.99
CA ARG A 68 -1.04 8.19 -4.37
C ARG A 68 -0.48 9.59 -4.53
N GLU A 69 -0.73 10.48 -3.56
CA GLU A 69 -0.21 11.84 -3.57
C GLU A 69 1.33 11.87 -3.47
N TYR A 70 1.91 11.00 -2.64
CA TYR A 70 3.35 10.88 -2.46
C TYR A 70 4.04 10.34 -3.72
N VAL A 71 3.53 9.26 -4.32
CA VAL A 71 4.05 8.68 -5.57
C VAL A 71 3.93 9.70 -6.71
N PHE A 72 2.79 10.38 -6.81
CA PHE A 72 2.60 11.38 -7.84
C PHE A 72 3.54 12.59 -7.66
N ALA A 73 3.70 13.10 -6.44
CA ALA A 73 4.65 14.17 -6.14
C ALA A 73 6.10 13.76 -6.45
N SER A 74 6.50 12.56 -6.03
CA SER A 74 7.88 12.10 -6.08
C SER A 74 8.30 11.63 -7.47
N LEU A 75 7.52 10.74 -8.07
CA LEU A 75 7.86 10.06 -9.32
C LEU A 75 7.09 10.61 -10.52
N GLY A 76 6.03 11.40 -10.30
CA GLY A 76 5.15 11.79 -11.40
C GLY A 76 4.43 10.57 -11.99
N VAL A 77 4.02 9.62 -11.16
CA VAL A 77 3.22 8.47 -11.60
C VAL A 77 1.85 8.56 -10.94
N ILE A 78 0.79 8.41 -11.73
CA ILE A 78 -0.57 8.25 -11.21
C ILE A 78 -0.87 6.76 -11.30
N GLU A 79 -0.97 6.11 -10.15
CA GLU A 79 -1.53 4.77 -10.11
C GLU A 79 -3.04 4.87 -10.33
N ASN A 80 -3.49 4.32 -11.45
CA ASN A 80 -4.91 4.22 -11.73
C ASN A 80 -5.50 3.15 -10.81
N SER A 81 -6.58 3.51 -10.09
CA SER A 81 -7.52 2.51 -9.58
C SER A 81 -7.97 1.60 -10.72
N ARG A 82 -8.37 0.35 -10.42
CA ARG A 82 -9.00 -0.57 -11.38
C ARG A 82 -9.97 0.23 -12.25
N SER A 83 -9.71 0.30 -13.56
CA SER A 83 -10.44 1.22 -14.44
C SER A 83 -11.92 0.90 -14.35
N ASP A 84 -12.73 1.92 -14.09
CA ASP A 84 -14.20 1.86 -14.19
C ASP A 84 -14.68 1.85 -15.66
N GLY A 85 -13.77 1.58 -16.61
CA GLY A 85 -14.01 1.61 -18.05
C GLY A 85 -14.08 3.02 -18.63
N ARG A 86 -13.91 4.08 -17.83
CA ARG A 86 -13.92 5.47 -18.32
C ARG A 86 -12.52 5.91 -18.66
N VAL A 87 -12.31 6.27 -19.92
CA VAL A 87 -11.08 6.95 -20.37
C VAL A 87 -11.12 8.37 -19.80
N ARG A 88 -10.38 8.63 -18.72
CA ARG A 88 -10.09 10.02 -18.31
C ARG A 88 -9.12 10.60 -19.32
N GLU A 89 -9.49 11.73 -19.94
CA GLU A 89 -8.56 12.48 -20.78
C GLU A 89 -7.28 12.77 -19.99
N ARG A 90 -6.14 12.43 -20.59
CA ARG A 90 -4.82 12.77 -20.06
C ARG A 90 -4.70 14.30 -20.18
N GLY A 91 -4.82 15.00 -19.05
CA GLY A 91 -4.62 16.45 -19.02
C GLY A 91 -3.27 16.86 -19.61
N ASP A 92 -3.19 18.07 -20.16
CA ASP A 92 -1.94 18.65 -20.67
C ASP A 92 -0.85 18.73 -19.57
N ILE A 93 0.41 18.77 -19.98
CA ILE A 93 1.61 18.79 -19.13
C ILE A 93 1.50 19.87 -18.07
N HIS A 94 0.97 21.05 -18.40
CA HIS A 94 0.80 22.15 -17.43
C HIS A 94 -0.17 21.79 -16.30
N THR A 95 -1.33 21.22 -16.63
CA THR A 95 -2.31 20.74 -15.65
C THR A 95 -1.71 19.66 -14.76
N TRP A 96 -0.90 18.79 -15.37
CA TRP A 96 -0.22 17.72 -14.67
C TRP A 96 0.85 18.22 -13.70
N MET A 97 1.68 19.18 -14.13
CA MET A 97 2.69 19.82 -13.29
C MET A 97 2.05 20.61 -12.14
N MET A 98 0.92 21.28 -12.39
CA MET A 98 0.16 21.97 -11.35
C MET A 98 -0.35 20.97 -10.30
N GLY A 99 -0.98 19.87 -10.72
CA GLY A 99 -1.47 18.84 -9.81
C GLY A 99 -0.34 18.19 -8.99
N ARG A 100 0.82 17.97 -9.61
CA ARG A 100 2.00 17.44 -8.92
C ARG A 100 2.52 18.43 -7.86
N GLY A 101 2.58 19.71 -8.20
CA GLY A 101 2.93 20.78 -7.26
C GLY A 101 1.98 20.86 -6.07
N GLU A 102 0.67 20.73 -6.29
CA GLU A 102 -0.32 20.69 -5.21
C GLU A 102 -0.15 19.49 -4.28
N CYS A 103 0.17 18.31 -4.84
CA CYS A 103 0.43 17.12 -4.04
C CYS A 103 1.72 17.29 -3.22
N SER A 104 2.80 17.78 -3.83
CA SER A 104 4.04 18.07 -3.13
C SER A 104 3.82 19.05 -1.98
N ALA A 105 3.11 20.15 -2.21
CA ALA A 105 2.81 21.13 -1.17
C ALA A 105 1.98 20.53 -0.02
N ARG A 106 1.05 19.61 -0.33
CA ARG A 106 0.24 18.93 0.68
C ARG A 106 1.07 17.95 1.51
N ILE A 107 1.93 17.15 0.88
CA ILE A 107 2.86 16.25 1.57
C ILE A 107 3.78 17.05 2.50
N THR A 108 4.32 18.17 2.04
CA THR A 108 5.11 19.09 2.88
C THR A 108 4.30 19.60 4.07
N ARG A 109 3.06 20.07 3.83
CA ARG A 109 2.20 20.55 4.91
C ARG A 109 1.86 19.46 5.95
N ILE A 110 1.58 18.23 5.50
CA ILE A 110 1.35 17.10 6.41
C ILE A 110 2.62 16.81 7.23
N ARG A 111 3.80 16.82 6.60
CA ARG A 111 5.08 16.67 7.29
C ARG A 111 5.32 17.79 8.31
N ASP A 112 4.96 19.03 8.00
CA ASP A 112 5.11 20.15 8.93
C ASP A 112 4.16 20.04 10.13
N MET A 113 2.96 19.51 9.92
CA MET A 113 1.96 19.29 10.97
C MET A 113 2.29 18.11 11.89
N LEU A 114 2.74 16.99 11.33
CA LEU A 114 2.96 15.73 12.08
C LEU A 114 4.44 15.47 12.45
N GLY A 115 5.36 16.21 11.83
CA GLY A 115 6.79 16.08 12.04
C GLY A 115 7.47 14.99 11.20
N LEU A 116 8.80 15.06 11.15
CA LEU A 116 9.64 14.18 10.33
C LEU A 116 9.53 12.70 10.70
N CYS A 117 9.41 12.39 11.99
CA CYS A 117 9.31 11.01 12.47
C CYS A 117 8.06 10.28 11.96
N VAL A 118 6.94 11.00 11.81
CA VAL A 118 5.71 10.46 11.24
C VAL A 118 5.88 10.28 9.74
N HIS A 119 6.43 11.29 9.05
CA HIS A 119 6.69 11.21 7.62
C HIS A 119 7.54 9.99 7.23
N VAL A 120 8.65 9.74 7.94
CA VAL A 120 9.51 8.57 7.69
C VAL A 120 8.75 7.26 7.92
N ARG A 121 7.87 7.19 8.92
CA ARG A 121 7.05 5.98 9.15
C ARG A 121 6.03 5.77 8.04
N LEU A 122 5.39 6.83 7.55
CA LEU A 122 4.49 6.75 6.39
C LEU A 122 5.23 6.30 5.14
N GLU A 123 6.45 6.80 4.87
CA GLU A 123 7.26 6.32 3.76
C GLU A 123 7.63 4.85 3.89
N MET A 124 8.08 4.41 5.07
CA MET A 124 8.42 3.01 5.31
C MET A 124 7.19 2.09 5.15
N LEU A 125 6.05 2.48 5.72
CA LEU A 125 4.83 1.68 5.73
C LEU A 125 4.12 1.66 4.38
N LEU A 126 3.97 2.82 3.74
CA LEU A 126 3.11 3.00 2.56
C LEU A 126 3.91 3.03 1.26
N ALA A 127 4.96 3.86 1.17
CA ALA A 127 5.71 4.01 -0.08
C ALA A 127 6.66 2.83 -0.34
N ARG A 128 7.24 2.27 0.73
CA ARG A 128 8.19 1.15 0.67
C ARG A 128 7.57 -0.18 1.06
N GLU A 129 6.30 -0.18 1.45
CA GLU A 129 5.51 -1.37 1.83
C GLU A 129 6.25 -2.30 2.82
N MET A 130 7.01 -1.73 3.76
CA MET A 130 7.81 -2.52 4.69
C MET A 130 6.92 -3.25 5.70
N SER A 131 7.23 -4.53 5.96
CA SER A 131 6.61 -5.25 7.08
C SER A 131 7.02 -4.66 8.43
N PHE A 132 6.23 -4.88 9.47
CA PHE A 132 6.57 -4.42 10.82
C PHE A 132 7.90 -4.97 11.34
N SER A 133 8.26 -6.22 11.01
CA SER A 133 9.58 -6.77 11.33
C SER A 133 10.71 -6.07 10.55
N ALA A 134 10.48 -5.69 9.29
CA ALA A 134 11.47 -4.93 8.52
C ALA A 134 11.65 -3.51 9.09
N MET A 135 10.56 -2.82 9.40
CA MET A 135 10.60 -1.50 10.06
C MET A 135 11.26 -1.57 11.44
N ALA A 136 10.95 -2.61 12.23
CA ALA A 136 11.52 -2.84 13.55
C ALA A 136 13.05 -2.94 13.53
N ARG A 137 13.63 -3.62 12.54
CA ARG A 137 15.09 -3.71 12.37
C ARG A 137 15.75 -2.35 12.14
N HIS A 138 15.05 -1.41 11.49
CA HIS A 138 15.55 -0.06 11.27
C HIS A 138 15.34 0.87 12.47
N LEU A 139 14.18 0.79 13.12
CA LEU A 139 13.78 1.73 14.18
C LEU A 139 14.25 1.32 15.58
N TYR A 140 14.38 0.01 15.83
CA TYR A 140 14.67 -0.55 17.15
C TYR A 140 15.69 -1.70 17.09
N PRO A 141 16.90 -1.47 16.54
CA PRO A 141 17.89 -2.53 16.32
C PRO A 141 18.37 -3.23 17.60
N ALA A 142 18.28 -2.56 18.76
CA ALA A 142 18.70 -3.08 20.05
C ALA A 142 17.60 -3.83 20.82
N LEU A 143 16.34 -3.84 20.33
CA LEU A 143 15.24 -4.53 20.99
C LEU A 143 15.05 -5.93 20.42
N SER A 144 14.49 -6.83 21.24
CA SER A 144 14.05 -8.13 20.72
C SER A 144 12.97 -7.96 19.66
N GLU A 145 13.00 -8.82 18.64
CA GLU A 145 12.14 -8.69 17.45
C GLU A 145 10.65 -8.55 17.81
N GLY A 146 10.13 -9.43 18.68
CA GLY A 146 8.73 -9.38 19.09
C GLY A 146 8.32 -8.05 19.75
N ARG A 147 9.17 -7.50 20.64
CA ARG A 147 8.90 -6.22 21.30
C ARG A 147 9.01 -5.05 20.33
N ALA A 148 9.99 -5.09 19.43
CA ALA A 148 10.21 -4.08 18.41
C ALA A 148 9.04 -4.02 17.42
N ARG A 149 8.61 -5.18 16.91
CA ARG A 149 7.46 -5.33 16.01
C ARG A 149 6.18 -4.79 16.64
N MET A 150 5.90 -5.15 17.89
CA MET A 150 4.72 -4.67 18.63
C MET A 150 4.71 -3.14 18.76
N LYS A 151 5.87 -2.53 19.09
CA LYS A 151 6.00 -1.06 19.15
C LYS A 151 5.76 -0.41 17.79
N VAL A 152 6.32 -0.97 16.72
CA VAL A 152 6.12 -0.46 15.37
C VAL A 152 4.65 -0.54 14.97
N SER A 153 3.98 -1.68 15.18
CA SER A 153 2.56 -1.87 14.83
C SER A 153 1.68 -0.81 15.50
N ALA A 154 1.82 -0.64 16.82
CA ALA A 154 1.06 0.36 17.57
C ALA A 154 1.35 1.80 17.11
N GLN A 155 2.61 2.12 16.78
CA GLN A 155 2.96 3.43 16.24
C GLN A 155 2.40 3.66 14.83
N CYS A 156 2.33 2.63 14.00
CA CYS A 156 1.77 2.74 12.66
C CYS A 156 0.26 3.00 12.73
N ALA A 157 -0.48 2.30 13.60
CA ALA A 157 -1.90 2.56 13.82
C ALA A 157 -2.15 4.02 14.24
N LEU A 158 -1.43 4.51 15.26
CA LEU A 158 -1.52 5.91 15.70
C LEU A 158 -1.17 6.91 14.58
N VAL A 159 -0.14 6.62 13.79
CA VAL A 159 0.26 7.48 12.66
C VAL A 159 -0.83 7.57 11.61
N LEU A 160 -1.54 6.47 11.33
CA LEU A 160 -2.62 6.44 10.37
C LEU A 160 -3.86 7.19 10.88
N GLU A 161 -4.20 7.07 12.17
CA GLU A 161 -5.25 7.86 12.83
C GLU A 161 -4.94 9.37 12.73
N GLN A 162 -3.70 9.77 13.06
CA GLN A 162 -3.25 11.16 12.93
C GLN A 162 -3.32 11.66 11.48
N LEU A 163 -2.97 10.81 10.51
CA LEU A 163 -3.02 11.15 9.10
C LEU A 163 -4.47 11.40 8.64
N ALA A 164 -5.41 10.53 9.03
CA ALA A 164 -6.83 10.71 8.76
C ALA A 164 -7.31 12.06 9.30
N HIS A 165 -7.02 12.35 10.57
CA HIS A 165 -7.37 13.62 11.20
C HIS A 165 -6.78 14.84 10.47
N VAL A 166 -5.52 14.77 10.02
CA VAL A 166 -4.92 15.87 9.24
C VAL A 166 -5.66 16.11 7.93
N TYR A 167 -6.08 15.06 7.21
CA TYR A 167 -6.86 15.24 5.99
C TYR A 167 -8.23 15.89 6.25
N GLU A 168 -8.88 15.57 7.38
CA GLU A 168 -10.10 16.26 7.81
C GLU A 168 -9.85 17.76 8.03
N VAL A 169 -8.83 18.11 8.82
CA VAL A 169 -8.44 19.50 9.10
C VAL A 169 -8.16 20.27 7.81
N LEU A 170 -7.39 19.69 6.89
CA LEU A 170 -7.07 20.29 5.60
C LEU A 170 -8.32 20.49 4.71
N SER A 171 -9.30 19.59 4.80
CA SER A 171 -10.57 19.72 4.07
C SER A 171 -11.42 20.88 4.62
N GLN A 172 -11.50 21.02 5.94
CA GLN A 172 -12.25 22.09 6.60
C GLN A 172 -11.63 23.47 6.32
N ASP A 173 -10.31 23.56 6.32
CA ASP A 173 -9.57 24.78 5.97
C ASP A 173 -9.90 25.27 4.54
N LYS A 174 -10.01 24.34 3.58
CA LYS A 174 -10.38 24.68 2.20
C LYS A 174 -11.80 25.23 2.13
N THR A 175 -12.75 24.61 2.84
CA THR A 175 -14.14 25.07 2.90
C THR A 175 -14.24 26.48 3.51
N ARG A 176 -13.52 26.74 4.61
CA ARG A 176 -13.49 28.06 5.25
C ARG A 176 -12.94 29.15 4.33
N LYS A 177 -11.91 28.86 3.54
CA LYS A 177 -11.33 29.82 2.58
C LYS A 177 -12.25 30.11 1.39
N LYS A 178 -13.17 29.21 1.05
CA LYS A 178 -14.12 29.40 -0.07
C LYS A 178 -15.32 30.29 0.30
N ILE A 179 -15.65 30.39 1.59
CA ILE A 179 -16.79 31.17 2.10
C ILE A 179 -16.39 32.63 2.37
N ARG A 180 -15.09 32.93 2.47
CA ARG A 180 -14.54 34.28 2.61
C ARG A 180 -14.16 34.86 1.25
#